data_AF-A0A933C6J6-F1
#
_entry.id   AF-A0A933C6J6-F1
#
_cell.length_a   1.000
_cell.length_b   1.000
_cell.length_c   1.000
_cell.angle_alpha   90.00
_cell.angle_beta   90.00
_cell.angle_gamma   90.00
#
_symmetry.space_group_name_H-M   'P 1'
#
loop_
_entity.id
_entity.type
_entity.pdbx_description
1 polymer ?
#
loop_
_entity_poly.entity_id
_entity_poly.type
_entity_poly.pdbx_seq_one_letter_code
_entity_poly.pdbx_strand_id
1 'polypeptide(L)'
;MNEFRRLLPKAKIFWILSFIGSSLLAVGFSPASETAQVILRIVGIFVAVTAFLVARRSDVGIVRATACLYAMFFSIQAVFGLVNTGLAGFVLDPLRLFLLVQYGDLLYHALLIMLCSFLLVGLLLKSLRVWARLGVSVVVASLVVAICAYPFLKNPRYVYTVPEITDFRIVDRAKAELVARGVGEPGAEEVAALVSLSEWDGSRRRGELTREGEIARISELLPYTIGENYLALLNRPLYMVTALLSLLCIPMLVAYLGLKYLHDPPEAAHMEKIHFSLLLYCVMEYVHAIALVRATTHDQVMVLDQIGKYVTTGIMVVFGIFFLARLKFLARSEGSFYERKLARDAASISRWRDGIDELILRRFISNGRIAQRFIARRLASTSKANVAQKV
;
A
#
# COMPACT_ATOMS: atom_id res chain seq x y z
N MET A 1 11.85 1.77 -27.13
CA MET A 1 12.12 3.03 -26.38
C MET A 1 11.30 4.23 -26.88
N ASN A 2 10.97 4.30 -28.18
CA ASN A 2 10.16 5.40 -28.75
C ASN A 2 8.65 5.31 -28.46
N GLU A 3 8.08 4.11 -28.30
CA GLU A 3 6.65 3.95 -27.96
C GLU A 3 6.31 4.44 -26.54
N PHE A 4 7.19 4.18 -25.57
CA PHE A 4 7.02 4.65 -24.19
C PHE A 4 7.04 6.19 -24.07
N ARG A 5 7.78 6.87 -24.96
CA ARG A 5 7.77 8.34 -25.05
C ARG A 5 6.45 8.90 -25.61
N ARG A 6 5.75 8.14 -26.48
CA ARG A 6 4.47 8.56 -27.09
C ARG A 6 3.27 8.38 -26.15
N LEU A 7 3.32 7.41 -25.23
CA LEU A 7 2.25 7.18 -24.23
C LEU A 7 2.29 8.19 -23.08
N LEU A 8 3.46 8.76 -22.81
CA LEU A 8 3.69 9.64 -21.67
C LEU A 8 2.82 10.92 -21.63
N PRO A 9 2.55 11.64 -22.73
CA PRO A 9 1.71 12.84 -22.73
C PRO A 9 0.23 12.54 -22.43
N LYS A 10 -0.29 11.43 -22.96
CA LYS A 10 -1.66 10.97 -22.70
C LYS A 10 -1.83 10.57 -21.23
N ALA A 11 -0.81 9.91 -20.68
CA ALA A 11 -0.75 9.63 -19.24
C ALA A 11 -0.72 10.92 -18.40
N LYS A 12 0.01 11.97 -18.81
CA LYS A 12 0.06 13.25 -18.06
C LYS A 12 -1.31 13.91 -17.92
N ILE A 13 -2.10 13.96 -19.00
CA ILE A 13 -3.43 14.56 -18.99
C ILE A 13 -4.35 13.73 -18.09
N PHE A 14 -4.33 12.40 -18.23
CA PHE A 14 -5.07 11.49 -17.36
C PHE A 14 -4.70 11.67 -15.88
N TRP A 15 -3.41 11.86 -15.57
CA TRP A 15 -2.91 12.06 -14.20
C TRP A 15 -3.34 13.40 -13.59
N ILE A 16 -3.24 14.50 -14.35
CA ILE A 16 -3.66 15.83 -13.89
C ILE A 16 -5.19 15.89 -13.73
N LEU A 17 -5.94 15.28 -14.64
CA LEU A 17 -7.40 15.19 -14.53
C LEU A 17 -7.82 14.28 -13.37
N SER A 18 -7.12 13.17 -13.12
CA SER A 18 -7.31 12.38 -11.90
C SER A 18 -7.02 13.21 -10.66
N PHE A 19 -5.94 14.00 -10.62
CA PHE A 19 -5.60 14.89 -9.49
C PHE A 19 -6.67 15.96 -9.20
N ILE A 20 -7.16 16.64 -10.25
CA ILE A 20 -8.16 17.70 -10.09
C ILE A 20 -9.52 17.09 -9.73
N GLY A 21 -9.94 16.05 -10.45
CA GLY A 21 -11.19 15.36 -10.18
C GLY A 21 -11.22 14.74 -8.79
N SER A 22 -10.12 14.11 -8.37
CA SER A 22 -9.97 13.54 -7.03
C SER A 22 -10.07 14.57 -5.91
N SER A 23 -9.40 15.71 -6.06
CA SER A 23 -9.37 16.73 -5.01
C SER A 23 -10.72 17.43 -4.87
N LEU A 24 -11.43 17.66 -5.98
CA LEU A 24 -12.77 18.26 -5.96
C LEU A 24 -13.82 17.32 -5.37
N LEU A 25 -13.75 16.02 -5.67
CA LEU A 25 -14.65 15.01 -5.11
C LEU A 25 -14.41 14.77 -3.61
N ALA A 26 -13.15 14.84 -3.16
CA ALA A 26 -12.82 14.68 -1.74
C ALA A 26 -13.36 15.81 -0.85
N VAL A 27 -13.39 17.04 -1.37
CA VAL A 27 -13.83 18.23 -0.61
C VAL A 27 -15.34 18.44 -0.68
N GLY A 28 -16.00 18.02 -1.77
CA GLY A 28 -17.42 18.29 -1.99
C GLY A 28 -18.42 17.41 -1.22
N PHE A 29 -18.01 16.25 -0.68
CA PHE A 29 -18.96 15.18 -0.30
C PHE A 29 -18.73 14.53 1.07
N SER A 30 -17.80 15.02 1.89
CA SER A 30 -17.32 14.26 3.06
C SER A 30 -17.80 14.88 4.38
N PRO A 31 -18.64 14.20 5.19
CA PRO A 31 -18.99 14.64 6.54
C PRO A 31 -17.75 14.68 7.46
N ALA A 32 -17.80 15.48 8.53
CA ALA A 32 -16.64 15.75 9.39
C ALA A 32 -15.97 14.48 10.00
N SER A 33 -16.70 13.36 10.12
CA SER A 33 -16.20 12.05 10.55
C SER A 33 -15.26 11.36 9.52
N GLU A 34 -15.17 11.87 8.29
CA GLU A 34 -14.35 11.32 7.21
C GLU A 34 -13.03 12.09 6.97
N THR A 35 -12.73 13.10 7.81
CA THR A 35 -11.56 13.98 7.66
C THR A 35 -10.24 13.20 7.50
N ALA A 36 -10.04 12.13 8.29
CA ALA A 36 -8.85 11.28 8.20
C ALA A 36 -8.68 10.64 6.81
N GLN A 37 -9.79 10.24 6.18
CA GLN A 37 -9.78 9.59 4.87
C GLN A 37 -9.48 10.60 3.76
N VAL A 38 -10.02 11.82 3.85
CA VAL A 38 -9.71 12.91 2.93
C VAL A 38 -8.24 13.30 3.01
N ILE A 39 -7.70 13.47 4.22
CA ILE A 39 -6.27 13.79 4.42
C ILE A 39 -5.39 12.69 3.83
N LEU A 40 -5.67 11.42 4.15
CA LEU A 40 -4.94 10.27 3.62
C LEU A 40 -4.87 10.30 2.09
N ARG A 41 -5.99 10.62 1.42
CA ARG A 41 -6.06 10.73 -0.05
C ARG A 41 -5.21 11.88 -0.59
N ILE A 42 -5.33 13.07 -0.01
CA ILE A 42 -4.56 14.24 -0.44
C ILE A 42 -3.06 13.94 -0.33
N VAL A 43 -2.63 13.34 0.79
CA VAL A 43 -1.24 12.93 0.98
C VAL A 43 -0.84 11.85 -0.03
N GLY A 44 -1.68 10.84 -0.28
CA GLY A 44 -1.40 9.81 -1.29
C GLY A 44 -1.25 10.34 -2.69
N ILE A 45 -2.10 11.28 -3.08
CA ILE A 45 -1.99 11.99 -4.36
C ILE A 45 -0.66 12.76 -4.42
N PHE A 46 -0.30 13.47 -3.36
CA PHE A 46 0.99 14.17 -3.29
C PHE A 46 2.19 13.22 -3.45
N VAL A 47 2.17 12.08 -2.75
CA VAL A 47 3.22 11.04 -2.89
C VAL A 47 3.26 10.50 -4.31
N ALA A 48 2.10 10.22 -4.91
CA ALA A 48 2.03 9.72 -6.27
C ALA A 48 2.62 10.71 -7.29
N VAL A 49 2.27 11.99 -7.18
CA VAL A 49 2.79 13.05 -8.05
C VAL A 49 4.29 13.20 -7.88
N THR A 50 4.80 13.24 -6.64
CA THR A 50 6.24 13.38 -6.38
C THR A 50 7.02 12.16 -6.87
N ALA A 51 6.52 10.93 -6.66
CA ALA A 51 7.11 9.71 -7.20
C ALA A 51 7.14 9.73 -8.74
N PHE A 52 6.05 10.17 -9.40
CA PHE A 52 6.01 10.33 -10.85
C PHE A 52 7.05 11.35 -11.35
N LEU A 53 7.21 12.49 -10.67
CA LEU A 53 8.21 13.50 -11.01
C LEU A 53 9.64 12.96 -10.84
N VAL A 54 9.90 12.16 -9.81
CA VAL A 54 11.19 11.45 -9.64
C VAL A 54 11.43 10.49 -10.80
N ALA A 55 10.43 9.69 -11.19
CA ALA A 55 10.55 8.80 -12.33
C ALA A 55 10.90 9.57 -13.62
N ARG A 56 10.27 10.72 -13.83
CA ARG A 56 10.51 11.58 -15.01
C ARG A 56 11.91 12.18 -15.04
N ARG A 57 12.49 12.50 -13.89
CA ARG A 57 13.82 13.12 -13.78
C ARG A 57 14.97 12.15 -13.63
N SER A 58 14.72 10.90 -13.25
CA SER A 58 15.79 9.92 -13.07
C SER A 58 16.28 9.38 -14.40
N ASP A 59 17.60 9.45 -14.62
CA ASP A 59 18.28 8.82 -15.77
C ASP A 59 18.52 7.32 -15.57
N VAL A 60 18.43 6.84 -14.32
CA VAL A 60 18.63 5.44 -13.96
C VAL A 60 17.36 4.64 -14.22
N GLY A 61 17.43 3.69 -15.15
CA GLY A 61 16.25 2.94 -15.63
C GLY A 61 15.50 2.18 -14.53
N ILE A 62 16.22 1.56 -13.59
CA ILE A 62 15.61 0.81 -12.48
C ILE A 62 14.88 1.74 -11.49
N VAL A 63 15.52 2.82 -11.05
CA VAL A 63 14.90 3.84 -10.20
C VAL A 63 13.65 4.43 -10.87
N ARG A 64 13.73 4.72 -12.17
CA ARG A 64 12.58 5.22 -12.94
C ARG A 64 11.41 4.26 -12.88
N ALA A 65 11.64 2.97 -13.09
CA ALA A 65 10.60 1.95 -13.04
C ALA A 65 10.02 1.82 -11.63
N THR A 66 10.87 1.73 -10.60
CA THR A 66 10.45 1.69 -9.20
C THR A 66 9.59 2.89 -8.82
N ALA A 67 10.01 4.11 -9.17
CA ALA A 67 9.26 5.33 -8.89
C ALA A 67 7.92 5.39 -9.66
N CYS A 68 7.84 4.84 -10.87
CA CYS A 68 6.57 4.65 -11.58
C CYS A 68 5.64 3.67 -10.86
N LEU A 69 6.16 2.57 -10.32
CA LEU A 69 5.35 1.61 -9.54
C LEU A 69 4.79 2.24 -8.26
N TYR A 70 5.61 3.00 -7.53
CA TYR A 70 5.12 3.79 -6.39
C TYR A 70 4.02 4.78 -6.80
N ALA A 71 4.24 5.53 -7.89
CA ALA A 71 3.25 6.47 -8.38
C ALA A 71 1.93 5.79 -8.72
N MET A 72 1.98 4.64 -9.40
CA MET A 72 0.80 3.84 -9.73
C MET A 72 0.10 3.29 -8.49
N PHE A 73 0.84 2.74 -7.53
CA PHE A 73 0.31 2.21 -6.28
C PHE A 73 -0.49 3.27 -5.50
N PHE A 74 0.14 4.41 -5.17
CA PHE A 74 -0.51 5.46 -4.39
C PHE A 74 -1.65 6.15 -5.15
N SER A 75 -1.58 6.16 -6.47
CA SER A 75 -2.64 6.70 -7.29
C SER A 75 -3.87 5.84 -7.34
N ILE A 76 -3.71 4.52 -7.52
CA ILE A 76 -4.83 3.59 -7.52
C ILE A 76 -5.48 3.59 -6.13
N GLN A 77 -4.69 3.64 -5.06
CA GLN A 77 -5.20 3.83 -3.70
C GLN A 77 -6.06 5.10 -3.57
N ALA A 78 -5.55 6.23 -4.06
CA ALA A 78 -6.29 7.50 -4.01
C ALA A 78 -7.60 7.43 -4.82
N VAL A 79 -7.53 6.99 -6.08
CA VAL A 79 -8.69 6.85 -6.98
C VAL A 79 -9.73 5.91 -6.38
N PHE A 80 -9.31 4.75 -5.89
CA PHE A 80 -10.21 3.77 -5.29
C PHE A 80 -10.92 4.34 -4.07
N GLY A 81 -10.20 5.05 -3.20
CA GLY A 81 -10.81 5.73 -2.06
C GLY A 81 -11.91 6.69 -2.51
N LEU A 82 -11.67 7.50 -3.54
CA LEU A 82 -12.63 8.50 -4.02
C LEU A 82 -13.84 7.88 -4.68
N VAL A 83 -13.63 6.82 -5.45
CA VAL A 83 -14.72 6.04 -6.03
C VAL A 83 -15.57 5.47 -4.90
N ASN A 84 -14.95 4.97 -3.82
CA ASN A 84 -15.68 4.43 -2.68
C ASN A 84 -16.52 5.51 -1.94
N THR A 85 -15.93 6.66 -1.56
CA THR A 85 -16.70 7.75 -0.91
C THR A 85 -17.73 8.38 -1.84
N GLY A 86 -17.37 8.60 -3.10
CA GLY A 86 -18.28 9.18 -4.09
C GLY A 86 -19.47 8.26 -4.34
N LEU A 87 -19.23 6.97 -4.61
CA LEU A 87 -20.30 6.00 -4.87
C LEU A 87 -21.11 5.65 -3.63
N ALA A 88 -20.56 5.72 -2.41
CA ALA A 88 -21.35 5.53 -1.19
C ALA A 88 -22.53 6.51 -1.10
N GLY A 89 -22.40 7.72 -1.66
CA GLY A 89 -23.50 8.69 -1.75
C GLY A 89 -24.54 8.43 -2.86
N PHE A 90 -24.24 7.57 -3.83
CA PHE A 90 -25.10 7.35 -5.02
C PHE A 90 -25.59 5.90 -5.17
N VAL A 91 -24.91 4.92 -4.56
CA VAL A 91 -25.23 3.49 -4.68
C VAL A 91 -26.20 3.09 -3.58
N LEU A 92 -27.45 2.81 -3.97
CA LEU A 92 -28.51 2.34 -3.07
C LEU A 92 -28.37 0.87 -2.64
N ASP A 93 -27.43 0.10 -3.22
CA ASP A 93 -27.25 -1.33 -2.98
C ASP A 93 -26.00 -1.60 -2.11
N PRO A 94 -26.17 -1.91 -0.81
CA PRO A 94 -25.07 -2.16 0.12
C PRO A 94 -24.14 -3.29 -0.31
N LEU A 95 -24.66 -4.30 -1.03
CA LEU A 95 -23.85 -5.42 -1.49
C LEU A 95 -22.84 -4.98 -2.56
N ARG A 96 -23.22 -4.04 -3.44
CA ARG A 96 -22.31 -3.53 -4.47
C ARG A 96 -21.17 -2.72 -3.87
N LEU A 97 -21.49 -1.91 -2.85
CA LEU A 97 -20.48 -1.15 -2.11
C LEU A 97 -19.51 -2.10 -1.40
N PHE A 98 -20.03 -3.13 -0.76
CA PHE A 98 -19.21 -4.17 -0.12
C PHE A 98 -18.28 -4.87 -1.12
N LEU A 99 -18.80 -5.31 -2.27
CA LEU A 99 -17.99 -5.96 -3.31
C LEU A 99 -16.93 -5.02 -3.89
N LEU A 100 -17.26 -3.75 -4.06
CA LEU A 100 -16.30 -2.74 -4.50
C LEU A 100 -15.13 -2.66 -3.51
N VAL A 101 -15.41 -2.50 -2.21
CA VAL A 101 -14.38 -2.49 -1.14
C VAL A 101 -13.55 -3.76 -1.16
N GLN A 102 -14.19 -4.93 -1.19
CA GLN A 102 -13.52 -6.23 -1.21
C GLN A 102 -12.50 -6.35 -2.35
N TYR A 103 -12.91 -6.06 -3.60
CA TYR A 103 -12.00 -6.20 -4.73
C TYR A 103 -11.01 -5.05 -4.88
N GLY A 104 -11.36 -3.86 -4.38
CA GLY A 104 -10.43 -2.74 -4.29
C GLY A 104 -9.28 -3.01 -3.35
N ASP A 105 -9.57 -3.57 -2.17
CA ASP A 105 -8.56 -3.96 -1.18
C ASP A 105 -7.64 -5.04 -1.76
N LEU A 106 -8.20 -6.04 -2.47
CA LEU A 106 -7.39 -7.06 -3.15
C LEU A 106 -6.49 -6.47 -4.24
N LEU A 107 -7.00 -5.54 -5.06
CA LEU A 107 -6.21 -4.85 -6.07
C LEU A 107 -5.09 -4.00 -5.43
N TYR A 108 -5.40 -3.29 -4.36
CA TYR A 108 -4.43 -2.50 -3.60
C TYR A 108 -3.27 -3.38 -3.09
N HIS A 109 -3.56 -4.53 -2.48
CA HIS A 109 -2.53 -5.46 -2.02
C HIS A 109 -1.78 -6.14 -3.18
N ALA A 110 -2.45 -6.42 -4.30
CA ALA A 110 -1.79 -6.95 -5.49
C ALA A 110 -0.70 -5.99 -5.99
N LEU A 111 -0.98 -4.68 -6.00
CA LEU A 111 -0.02 -3.66 -6.40
C LEU A 111 1.13 -3.53 -5.40
N LEU A 112 0.85 -3.66 -4.10
CA LEU A 112 1.86 -3.65 -3.05
C LEU A 112 2.83 -4.84 -3.20
N ILE A 113 2.30 -6.06 -3.37
CA ILE A 113 3.10 -7.27 -3.59
C ILE A 113 3.88 -7.17 -4.89
N MET A 114 3.29 -6.62 -5.96
CA MET A 114 4.01 -6.38 -7.22
C MET A 114 5.18 -5.42 -7.01
N LEU A 115 5.01 -4.35 -6.24
CA LEU A 115 6.09 -3.41 -5.92
C LEU A 115 7.21 -4.09 -5.11
N CYS A 116 6.86 -4.82 -4.03
CA CYS A 116 7.82 -5.53 -3.19
C CYS A 116 8.59 -6.61 -3.98
N SER A 117 7.87 -7.41 -4.77
CA SER A 117 8.47 -8.43 -5.62
C SER A 117 9.32 -7.83 -6.73
N PHE A 118 8.98 -6.68 -7.30
CA PHE A 118 9.81 -5.98 -8.29
C PHE A 118 11.16 -5.56 -7.72
N LEU A 119 11.18 -5.06 -6.49
CA LEU A 119 12.41 -4.73 -5.79
C LEU A 119 13.27 -5.99 -5.57
N LEU A 120 12.68 -7.05 -5.03
CA LEU A 120 13.39 -8.30 -4.74
C LEU A 120 13.90 -8.99 -6.02
N VAL A 121 13.06 -9.12 -7.05
CA VAL A 121 13.44 -9.67 -8.36
C VAL A 121 14.53 -8.82 -9.01
N GLY A 122 14.46 -7.50 -8.88
CA GLY A 122 15.48 -6.59 -9.39
C GLY A 122 16.86 -6.82 -8.76
N LEU A 123 16.89 -7.28 -7.51
CA LEU A 123 18.11 -7.63 -6.79
C LEU A 123 18.62 -9.03 -7.13
N LEU A 124 17.73 -10.03 -7.17
CA LEU A 124 18.09 -11.43 -7.43
C LEU A 124 18.44 -11.69 -8.90
N LEU A 125 17.74 -11.04 -9.83
CA LEU A 125 17.81 -11.29 -11.27
C LEU A 125 18.32 -10.07 -12.04
N LYS A 126 19.51 -9.58 -11.66
CA LYS A 126 20.12 -8.36 -12.23
C LYS A 126 20.34 -8.42 -13.74
N SER A 127 20.53 -9.61 -14.31
CA SER A 127 20.70 -9.80 -15.76
C SER A 127 19.42 -9.51 -16.56
N LEU A 128 18.25 -9.59 -15.92
CA LEU A 128 16.98 -9.38 -16.61
C LEU A 128 16.75 -7.91 -16.94
N ARG A 129 16.15 -7.67 -18.11
CA ARG A 129 15.65 -6.34 -18.51
C ARG A 129 14.48 -5.92 -17.60
N VAL A 130 14.29 -4.62 -17.43
CA VAL A 130 13.22 -4.04 -16.57
C VAL A 130 11.84 -4.63 -16.86
N TRP A 131 11.45 -4.78 -18.12
CA TRP A 131 10.15 -5.35 -18.50
C TRP A 131 9.99 -6.82 -18.09
N ALA A 132 11.06 -7.62 -18.18
CA ALA A 132 11.03 -9.01 -17.74
C ALA A 132 10.88 -9.10 -16.22
N ARG A 133 11.56 -8.23 -15.46
CA ARG A 133 11.40 -8.13 -14.01
C ARG A 133 9.96 -7.77 -13.64
N LEU A 134 9.37 -6.78 -14.33
CA LEU A 134 7.96 -6.41 -14.15
C LEU A 134 7.02 -7.58 -14.44
N GLY A 135 7.25 -8.34 -15.52
CA GLY A 135 6.47 -9.52 -15.84
C GLY A 135 6.52 -10.58 -14.73
N VAL A 136 7.70 -10.88 -14.19
CA VAL A 136 7.86 -11.80 -13.06
C VAL A 136 7.12 -11.27 -11.82
N SER A 137 7.23 -9.98 -11.51
CA SER A 137 6.53 -9.37 -10.37
C SER A 137 5.02 -9.44 -10.48
N VAL A 138 4.46 -9.25 -11.69
CA VAL A 138 3.02 -9.43 -11.94
C VAL A 138 2.62 -10.87 -11.69
N VAL A 139 3.36 -11.86 -12.22
CA VAL A 139 3.08 -13.28 -12.00
C VAL A 139 3.11 -13.63 -10.51
N VAL A 140 4.12 -13.16 -9.78
CA VAL A 140 4.23 -13.38 -8.32
C VAL A 140 3.02 -12.77 -7.59
N ALA A 141 2.69 -11.51 -7.88
CA ALA A 141 1.55 -10.84 -7.24
C ALA A 141 0.22 -11.52 -7.55
N SER A 142 -0.02 -11.89 -8.81
CA SER A 142 -1.23 -12.60 -9.22
C SER A 142 -1.34 -13.97 -8.56
N LEU A 143 -0.24 -14.73 -8.48
CA LEU A 143 -0.25 -16.05 -7.84
C LEU A 143 -0.53 -15.95 -6.34
N VAL A 144 0.14 -15.03 -5.64
CA VAL A 144 -0.07 -14.81 -4.20
C VAL A 144 -1.51 -14.40 -3.92
N VAL A 145 -2.05 -13.43 -4.66
CA VAL A 145 -3.44 -12.98 -4.49
C VAL A 145 -4.41 -14.10 -4.86
N ALA A 146 -4.18 -14.85 -5.93
CA ALA A 146 -5.04 -15.97 -6.32
C ALA A 146 -5.10 -17.05 -5.23
N ILE A 147 -3.97 -17.36 -4.57
CA ILE A 147 -3.91 -18.33 -3.48
C ILE A 147 -4.63 -17.80 -2.23
N CYS A 148 -4.26 -16.61 -1.75
CA CYS A 148 -4.79 -16.07 -0.50
C CYS A 148 -6.26 -15.65 -0.61
N ALA A 149 -6.68 -15.13 -1.76
CA ALA A 149 -8.04 -14.65 -2.01
C ALA A 149 -8.90 -15.64 -2.80
N TYR A 150 -8.45 -16.88 -2.99
CA TYR A 150 -9.20 -17.92 -3.72
C TYR A 150 -10.68 -18.02 -3.31
N PRO A 151 -11.04 -18.00 -2.01
CA PRO A 151 -12.44 -18.11 -1.61
C PRO A 151 -13.31 -16.99 -2.17
N PHE A 152 -12.80 -15.75 -2.20
CA PHE A 152 -13.48 -14.58 -2.74
C PHE A 152 -13.60 -14.60 -4.27
N LEU A 153 -12.56 -15.10 -4.96
CA LEU A 153 -12.57 -15.25 -6.42
C LEU A 153 -13.55 -16.34 -6.86
N LYS A 154 -13.64 -17.44 -6.10
CA LYS A 154 -14.57 -18.54 -6.38
C LYS A 154 -16.00 -18.15 -6.07
N ASN A 155 -16.23 -17.47 -4.94
CA ASN A 155 -17.53 -17.00 -4.50
C ASN A 155 -17.42 -15.54 -4.04
N PRO A 156 -17.90 -14.56 -4.85
CA PRO A 156 -17.89 -13.16 -4.47
C PRO A 156 -18.61 -12.87 -3.14
N ARG A 157 -19.55 -13.72 -2.75
CA ARG A 157 -20.32 -13.64 -1.49
C ARG A 157 -19.75 -14.55 -0.40
N TYR A 158 -18.48 -14.95 -0.50
CA TYR A 158 -17.83 -15.89 0.43
C TYR A 158 -18.00 -15.49 1.90
N VAL A 159 -17.90 -14.20 2.23
CA VAL A 159 -18.09 -13.69 3.60
C VAL A 159 -19.46 -14.03 4.20
N TYR A 160 -20.48 -14.22 3.37
CA TYR A 160 -21.83 -14.59 3.82
C TYR A 160 -22.03 -16.10 3.96
N THR A 161 -21.01 -16.89 3.62
CA THR A 161 -21.02 -18.36 3.63
C THR A 161 -20.05 -18.96 4.64
N VAL A 162 -19.30 -18.14 5.37
CA VAL A 162 -18.39 -18.62 6.41
C VAL A 162 -19.20 -19.17 7.61
N PRO A 163 -18.69 -20.19 8.32
CA PRO A 163 -19.33 -20.78 9.49
C PRO A 163 -19.81 -19.76 10.51
N GLU A 164 -18.96 -18.78 10.82
CA GLU A 164 -19.23 -17.75 11.82
C GLU A 164 -20.50 -16.95 11.50
N ILE A 165 -20.69 -16.61 10.23
CA ILE A 165 -21.87 -15.86 9.77
C ILE A 165 -23.10 -16.75 9.67
N THR A 166 -22.91 -18.04 9.37
CA THR A 166 -23.99 -19.01 9.32
C THR A 166 -24.54 -19.28 10.72
N ASP A 167 -23.67 -19.56 11.68
CA ASP A 167 -24.04 -19.73 13.09
C ASP A 167 -24.66 -18.44 13.64
N PHE A 168 -24.05 -17.29 13.37
CA PHE A 168 -24.57 -15.98 13.78
C PHE A 168 -26.02 -15.78 13.36
N ARG A 169 -26.37 -16.07 12.10
CA ARG A 169 -27.75 -15.92 11.59
C ARG A 169 -28.74 -16.83 12.31
N ILE A 170 -28.32 -18.03 12.70
CA ILE A 170 -29.16 -18.97 13.47
C ILE A 170 -29.39 -18.41 14.87
N VAL A 171 -28.32 -17.94 15.53
CA VAL A 171 -28.37 -17.33 16.87
C VAL A 171 -29.21 -16.06 16.89
N ASP A 172 -29.02 -15.17 15.91
CA ASP A 172 -29.75 -13.91 15.79
C ASP A 172 -31.26 -14.14 15.60
N ARG A 173 -31.63 -15.09 14.74
CA ARG A 173 -33.03 -15.49 14.56
C ARG A 173 -33.64 -16.06 15.84
N ALA A 174 -32.92 -16.94 16.53
CA ALA A 174 -33.42 -17.56 17.77
C ALA A 174 -33.56 -16.55 18.91
N LYS A 175 -32.61 -15.61 19.04
CA LYS A 175 -32.71 -14.48 19.96
C LYS A 175 -33.94 -13.63 19.65
N ALA A 176 -34.14 -13.26 18.38
CA ALA A 176 -35.31 -12.47 17.96
C ALA A 176 -36.63 -13.20 18.27
N GLU A 177 -36.67 -14.52 18.12
CA GLU A 177 -37.83 -15.35 18.45
C GLU A 177 -38.13 -15.37 19.96
N LEU A 178 -37.11 -15.49 20.82
CA LEU A 178 -37.27 -15.42 22.27
C LEU A 178 -37.77 -14.05 22.73
N VAL A 179 -37.20 -12.98 22.16
CA VAL A 179 -37.65 -11.60 22.40
C VAL A 179 -39.10 -11.42 21.98
N ALA A 180 -39.50 -11.95 20.83
CA ALA A 180 -40.89 -11.91 20.36
C ALA A 180 -41.85 -12.70 21.27
N ARG A 181 -41.36 -13.72 21.98
CA ARG A 181 -42.10 -14.48 23.01
C ARG A 181 -42.13 -13.80 24.38
N GLY A 182 -41.51 -12.62 24.53
CA GLY A 182 -41.48 -11.85 25.77
C GLY A 182 -40.34 -12.22 26.73
N VAL A 183 -39.41 -13.07 26.31
CA VAL A 183 -38.16 -13.31 27.05
C VAL A 183 -37.26 -12.09 26.82
N GLY A 184 -36.91 -11.36 27.87
CA GLY A 184 -36.22 -10.06 27.81
C GLY A 184 -34.94 -10.03 26.96
N GLU A 185 -33.76 -10.02 27.58
CA GLU A 185 -32.49 -10.19 26.86
C GLU A 185 -32.01 -11.63 27.05
N PRO A 186 -32.29 -12.54 26.09
CA PRO A 186 -32.07 -13.95 26.32
C PRO A 186 -30.59 -14.31 26.41
N GLY A 187 -30.26 -15.13 27.39
CA GLY A 187 -28.90 -15.63 27.62
C GLY A 187 -28.50 -16.75 26.67
N ALA A 188 -27.22 -17.16 26.71
CA ALA A 188 -26.70 -18.20 25.82
C ALA A 188 -27.40 -19.56 26.02
N GLU A 189 -27.76 -19.92 27.25
CA GLU A 189 -28.45 -21.18 27.56
C GLU A 189 -29.87 -21.23 26.99
N GLU A 190 -30.60 -20.12 27.07
CA GLU A 190 -31.97 -19.98 26.57
C GLU A 190 -32.00 -20.04 25.04
N VAL A 191 -31.06 -19.36 24.39
CA VAL A 191 -30.89 -19.45 22.94
C VAL A 191 -30.49 -20.86 22.52
N ALA A 192 -29.55 -21.48 23.25
CA ALA A 192 -29.13 -22.85 22.97
C ALA A 192 -30.31 -23.82 23.09
N ALA A 193 -31.30 -23.57 23.94
CA ALA A 193 -32.47 -24.45 24.06
C ALA A 193 -33.34 -24.51 22.79
N LEU A 194 -33.22 -23.53 21.88
CA LEU A 194 -33.99 -23.47 20.65
C LEU A 194 -33.23 -23.90 19.39
N VAL A 195 -31.90 -23.90 19.43
CA VAL A 195 -31.07 -24.15 18.25
C VAL A 195 -30.05 -25.24 18.51
N SER A 196 -29.72 -25.98 17.46
CA SER A 196 -28.51 -26.78 17.43
C SER A 196 -27.50 -26.21 16.46
N LEU A 197 -26.27 -26.01 16.92
CA LEU A 197 -25.19 -25.46 16.11
C LEU A 197 -24.31 -26.57 15.55
N SER A 198 -23.76 -26.30 14.37
CA SER A 198 -22.93 -27.27 13.65
C SER A 198 -21.48 -27.23 14.12
N GLU A 199 -20.84 -28.39 14.22
CA GLU A 199 -19.38 -28.47 14.28
C GLU A 199 -18.82 -28.31 12.87
N TRP A 200 -17.84 -27.41 12.70
CA TRP A 200 -17.26 -27.06 11.41
C TRP A 200 -15.79 -27.50 11.29
N ASP A 201 -15.42 -28.10 10.16
CA ASP A 201 -14.05 -28.31 9.71
C ASP A 201 -13.78 -27.39 8.50
N GLY A 202 -13.25 -26.20 8.78
CA GLY A 202 -13.18 -25.12 7.81
C GLY A 202 -14.58 -24.75 7.31
N SER A 203 -14.88 -25.02 6.03
CA SER A 203 -16.20 -24.74 5.43
C SER A 203 -17.14 -25.95 5.38
N ARG A 204 -16.72 -27.11 5.90
CA ARG A 204 -17.51 -28.34 5.87
C ARG A 204 -18.15 -28.59 7.23
N ARG A 205 -19.45 -28.90 7.24
CA ARG A 205 -20.14 -29.38 8.44
C ARG A 205 -19.68 -30.80 8.76
N ARG A 206 -19.17 -31.01 9.97
CA ARG A 206 -18.69 -32.31 10.46
C ARG A 206 -19.74 -33.01 11.33
N GLY A 207 -20.53 -32.24 12.06
CA GLY A 207 -21.52 -32.76 12.99
C GLY A 207 -22.28 -31.64 13.70
N GLU A 208 -22.73 -31.93 14.91
CA GLU A 208 -23.36 -30.98 15.83
C GLU A 208 -22.43 -30.77 17.02
N LEU A 209 -22.42 -29.54 17.55
CA LEU A 209 -21.64 -29.23 18.74
C LEU A 209 -22.24 -29.93 19.96
N THR A 210 -21.39 -30.27 20.93
CA THR A 210 -21.87 -30.68 22.25
C THR A 210 -22.59 -29.52 22.92
N ARG A 211 -23.47 -29.81 23.89
CA ARG A 211 -24.24 -28.77 24.58
C ARG A 211 -23.38 -27.65 25.18
N GLU A 212 -22.25 -28.02 25.80
CA GLU A 212 -21.29 -27.06 26.34
C GLU A 212 -20.63 -26.21 25.24
N GLY A 213 -20.28 -26.85 24.11
CA GLY A 213 -19.73 -26.16 22.94
C GLY A 213 -20.72 -25.20 22.28
N GLU A 214 -22.01 -25.58 22.22
CA GLU A 214 -23.10 -24.72 21.74
C GLU A 214 -23.24 -23.47 22.61
N ILE A 215 -23.32 -23.62 23.93
CA ILE A 215 -23.44 -22.49 24.86
C ILE A 215 -22.23 -21.56 24.74
N ALA A 216 -21.01 -22.11 24.68
CA ALA A 216 -19.80 -21.32 24.51
C ALA A 216 -19.80 -20.54 23.19
N ARG A 217 -20.17 -21.21 22.09
CA ARG A 217 -20.25 -20.59 20.76
C ARG A 217 -21.33 -19.51 20.69
N ILE A 218 -22.50 -19.75 21.28
CA ILE A 218 -23.57 -18.76 21.35
C ILE A 218 -23.12 -17.57 22.19
N SER A 219 -22.46 -17.80 23.33
CA SER A 219 -21.91 -16.73 24.17
C SER A 219 -20.90 -15.86 23.41
N GLU A 220 -20.11 -16.44 22.50
CA GLU A 220 -19.21 -15.68 21.62
C GLU A 220 -19.97 -14.83 20.60
N LEU A 221 -21.09 -15.34 20.08
CA LEU A 221 -21.86 -14.71 18.99
C LEU A 221 -22.87 -13.66 19.47
N LEU A 222 -23.38 -13.77 20.70
CA LEU A 222 -24.38 -12.86 21.26
C LEU A 222 -24.01 -11.37 21.16
N PRO A 223 -22.77 -10.92 21.45
CA PRO A 223 -22.38 -9.52 21.29
C PRO A 223 -22.55 -8.97 19.87
N TYR A 224 -22.48 -9.82 18.84
CA TYR A 224 -22.64 -9.41 17.45
C TYR A 224 -24.10 -9.23 17.03
N THR A 225 -25.07 -9.72 17.82
CA THR A 225 -26.51 -9.53 17.59
C THR A 225 -27.01 -8.13 17.99
N ILE A 226 -26.13 -7.30 18.58
CA ILE A 226 -26.47 -5.96 19.05
C ILE A 226 -26.14 -4.95 17.95
N GLY A 227 -27.17 -4.28 17.43
CA GLY A 227 -27.02 -3.20 16.45
C GLY A 227 -26.20 -3.60 15.23
N GLU A 228 -25.15 -2.85 14.93
CA GLU A 228 -24.31 -3.05 13.74
C GLU A 228 -23.06 -3.91 14.00
N ASN A 229 -22.92 -4.52 15.19
CA ASN A 229 -21.74 -5.30 15.54
C ASN A 229 -21.47 -6.47 14.58
N TYR A 230 -22.51 -7.03 13.95
CA TYR A 230 -22.37 -8.06 12.92
C TYR A 230 -21.45 -7.65 11.76
N LEU A 231 -21.27 -6.35 11.48
CA LEU A 231 -20.35 -5.86 10.45
C LEU A 231 -18.89 -6.19 10.78
N ALA A 232 -18.51 -6.21 12.06
CA ALA A 232 -17.17 -6.62 12.49
C ALA A 232 -16.93 -8.10 12.17
N LEU A 233 -17.94 -8.94 12.42
CA LEU A 233 -17.90 -10.37 12.10
C LEU A 233 -17.85 -10.60 10.58
N LEU A 234 -18.66 -9.86 9.81
CA LEU A 234 -18.77 -9.99 8.36
C LEU A 234 -17.48 -9.63 7.63
N ASN A 235 -16.77 -8.58 8.08
CA ASN A 235 -15.52 -8.13 7.46
C ASN A 235 -14.29 -8.93 7.91
N ARG A 236 -14.39 -9.73 8.98
CA ARG A 236 -13.27 -10.49 9.55
C ARG A 236 -12.52 -11.36 8.52
N PRO A 237 -13.18 -12.12 7.62
CA PRO A 237 -12.48 -12.91 6.60
C PRO A 237 -11.67 -12.04 5.63
N LEU A 238 -12.17 -10.85 5.28
CA LEU A 238 -11.47 -9.92 4.41
C LEU A 238 -10.21 -9.39 5.11
N TYR A 239 -10.33 -8.96 6.37
CA TYR A 239 -9.19 -8.49 7.15
C TYR A 239 -8.13 -9.58 7.38
N MET A 240 -8.52 -10.85 7.49
CA MET A 240 -7.57 -11.96 7.54
C MET A 240 -6.75 -12.11 6.25
N VAL A 241 -7.40 -12.01 5.10
CA VAL A 241 -6.67 -12.03 3.82
C VAL A 241 -5.76 -10.81 3.67
N THR A 242 -6.25 -9.62 4.03
CA THR A 242 -5.45 -8.39 4.07
C THR A 242 -4.22 -8.53 4.97
N ALA A 243 -4.37 -9.11 6.17
CA ALA A 243 -3.26 -9.39 7.06
C ALA A 243 -2.25 -10.36 6.43
N LEU A 244 -2.70 -11.46 5.82
CA LEU A 244 -1.81 -12.43 5.17
C LEU A 244 -1.05 -11.81 3.99
N LEU A 245 -1.72 -11.03 3.13
CA LEU A 245 -1.09 -10.36 1.99
C LEU A 245 -0.03 -9.34 2.45
N SER A 246 -0.34 -8.57 3.50
CA SER A 246 0.60 -7.62 4.10
C SER A 246 1.79 -8.32 4.76
N LEU A 247 1.53 -9.43 5.47
CA LEU A 247 2.57 -10.25 6.10
C LEU A 247 3.55 -10.80 5.06
N LEU A 248 3.11 -11.16 3.85
CA LEU A 248 3.99 -11.66 2.79
C LEU A 248 4.91 -10.57 2.20
N CYS A 249 4.50 -9.30 2.23
CA CYS A 249 5.33 -8.19 1.78
C CYS A 249 6.54 -7.94 2.72
N ILE A 250 6.36 -8.15 4.03
CA ILE A 250 7.39 -7.91 5.06
C ILE A 250 8.67 -8.74 4.79
N PRO A 251 8.65 -10.08 4.70
CA PRO A 251 9.85 -10.87 4.46
C PRO A 251 10.45 -10.59 3.08
N MET A 252 9.65 -10.26 2.06
CA MET A 252 10.17 -9.84 0.75
C MET A 252 11.03 -8.57 0.88
N LEU A 253 10.54 -7.58 1.62
CA LEU A 253 11.27 -6.32 1.83
C LEU A 253 12.45 -6.48 2.78
N VAL A 254 12.34 -7.29 3.83
CA VAL A 254 13.47 -7.62 4.73
C VAL A 254 14.56 -8.34 3.95
N ALA A 255 14.22 -9.34 3.12
CA ALA A 255 15.17 -10.03 2.26
C ALA A 255 15.81 -9.07 1.25
N TYR A 256 15.01 -8.22 0.59
CA TYR A 256 15.51 -7.23 -0.34
C TYR A 256 16.48 -6.24 0.32
N LEU A 257 16.10 -5.65 1.46
CA LEU A 257 16.95 -4.71 2.19
C LEU A 257 18.20 -5.42 2.71
N GLY A 258 18.06 -6.57 3.35
CA GLY A 258 19.19 -7.34 3.89
C GLY A 258 20.21 -7.71 2.81
N LEU A 259 19.76 -8.33 1.72
CA LEU A 259 20.63 -8.70 0.61
C LEU A 259 21.26 -7.46 -0.07
N LYS A 260 20.51 -6.36 -0.20
CA LYS A 260 21.04 -5.12 -0.76
C LYS A 260 22.12 -4.50 0.15
N TYR A 261 21.94 -4.54 1.47
CA TYR A 261 22.92 -4.07 2.44
C TYR A 261 24.19 -4.93 2.48
N LEU A 262 24.05 -6.23 2.24
CA LEU A 262 25.19 -7.15 2.22
C LEU A 262 26.00 -7.09 0.93
N HIS A 263 25.33 -7.00 -0.23
CA HIS A 263 25.98 -7.30 -1.51
C HIS A 263 26.04 -6.13 -2.49
N ASP A 264 25.16 -5.13 -2.37
CA ASP A 264 24.99 -4.14 -3.43
C ASP A 264 25.32 -2.72 -2.98
N PRO A 265 26.07 -1.94 -3.75
CA PRO A 265 26.29 -0.54 -3.43
C PRO A 265 24.96 0.24 -3.42
N PRO A 266 24.92 1.44 -2.81
CA PRO A 266 23.70 2.23 -2.72
C PRO A 266 23.12 2.50 -4.11
N GLU A 267 21.85 2.14 -4.33
CA GLU A 267 21.23 2.21 -5.66
C GLU A 267 21.09 3.66 -6.15
N ALA A 268 20.63 4.55 -5.27
CA ALA A 268 20.50 5.96 -5.55
C ALA A 268 20.21 6.75 -4.27
N ALA A 269 20.48 8.06 -4.28
CA ALA A 269 20.27 8.92 -3.12
C ALA A 269 18.80 8.87 -2.63
N HIS A 270 18.61 8.67 -1.32
CA HIS A 270 17.31 8.58 -0.65
C HIS A 270 16.42 7.38 -1.02
N MET A 271 16.78 6.53 -1.99
CA MET A 271 15.94 5.37 -2.35
C MET A 271 15.86 4.34 -1.23
N GLU A 272 16.94 4.10 -0.49
CA GLU A 272 16.92 3.20 0.67
C GLU A 272 15.94 3.69 1.75
N LYS A 273 15.92 5.00 2.02
CA LYS A 273 14.96 5.62 2.97
C LYS A 273 13.52 5.40 2.53
N ILE A 274 13.23 5.57 1.22
CA ILE A 274 11.93 5.28 0.63
C ILE A 274 11.55 3.80 0.80
N HIS A 275 12.49 2.87 0.60
CA HIS A 275 12.23 1.44 0.80
C HIS A 275 12.04 1.07 2.27
N PHE A 276 12.73 1.71 3.22
CA PHE A 276 12.46 1.54 4.65
C PHE A 276 11.08 2.07 5.05
N SER A 277 10.65 3.21 4.50
CA SER A 277 9.28 3.69 4.69
C SER A 277 8.26 2.69 4.16
N LEU A 278 8.55 1.98 3.06
CA LEU A 278 7.70 0.90 2.56
C LEU A 278 7.66 -0.31 3.48
N LEU A 279 8.78 -0.68 4.11
CA LEU A 279 8.78 -1.74 5.11
C LEU A 279 7.90 -1.35 6.31
N LEU A 280 8.08 -0.14 6.85
CA LEU A 280 7.26 0.37 7.95
C LEU A 280 5.77 0.39 7.57
N TYR A 281 5.45 0.82 6.34
CA TYR A 281 4.11 0.79 5.79
C TYR A 281 3.51 -0.62 5.81
N CYS A 282 4.22 -1.62 5.28
CA CYS A 282 3.74 -3.01 5.26
C CYS A 282 3.54 -3.60 6.67
N VAL A 283 4.43 -3.27 7.62
CA VAL A 283 4.29 -3.69 9.02
C VAL A 283 3.04 -3.09 9.65
N MET A 284 2.80 -1.79 9.42
CA MET A 284 1.60 -1.14 9.98
C MET A 284 0.31 -1.63 9.35
N GLU A 285 0.29 -1.92 8.04
CA GLU A 285 -0.87 -2.52 7.38
C GLU A 285 -1.19 -3.90 7.98
N TYR A 286 -0.17 -4.73 8.24
CA TYR A 286 -0.35 -6.01 8.92
C TYR A 286 -0.92 -5.84 10.35
N VAL A 287 -0.31 -4.96 11.16
CA VAL A 287 -0.77 -4.69 12.53
C VAL A 287 -2.20 -4.18 12.54
N HIS A 288 -2.53 -3.26 11.63
CA HIS A 288 -3.86 -2.69 11.50
C HIS A 288 -4.90 -3.77 11.12
N ALA A 289 -4.59 -4.61 10.14
CA ALA A 289 -5.46 -5.71 9.73
C ALA A 289 -5.72 -6.71 10.86
N ILE A 290 -4.68 -7.11 11.61
CA ILE A 290 -4.82 -8.00 12.77
C ILE A 290 -5.64 -7.35 13.90
N ALA A 291 -5.48 -6.05 14.13
CA ALA A 291 -6.29 -5.34 15.11
C ALA A 291 -7.78 -5.37 14.74
N LEU A 292 -8.12 -5.13 13.46
CA LEU A 292 -9.49 -5.18 12.95
C LEU A 292 -10.11 -6.57 13.04
N VAL A 293 -9.33 -7.63 12.85
CA VAL A 293 -9.79 -9.03 13.00
C VAL A 293 -10.24 -9.33 14.42
N ARG A 294 -9.55 -8.73 15.40
CA ARG A 294 -9.82 -8.92 16.83
C ARG A 294 -10.93 -8.01 17.36
N ALA A 295 -11.39 -7.04 16.58
CA ALA A 295 -12.51 -6.20 16.98
C ALA A 295 -13.80 -7.03 17.10
N THR A 296 -14.56 -6.77 18.15
CA THR A 296 -15.83 -7.46 18.44
C THR A 296 -17.04 -6.55 18.25
N THR A 297 -16.85 -5.22 18.24
CA THR A 297 -17.93 -4.25 18.02
C THR A 297 -17.66 -3.37 16.80
N HIS A 298 -18.73 -2.81 16.23
CA HIS A 298 -18.61 -1.89 15.10
C HIS A 298 -17.85 -0.61 15.50
N ASP A 299 -18.13 -0.07 16.70
CA ASP A 299 -17.43 1.12 17.21
C ASP A 299 -15.93 0.88 17.35
N GLN A 300 -15.50 -0.30 17.83
CA GLN A 300 -14.08 -0.66 17.88
C GLN A 300 -13.46 -0.68 16.48
N VAL A 301 -14.16 -1.27 15.49
CA VAL A 301 -13.71 -1.27 14.09
C VAL A 301 -13.52 0.16 13.60
N MET A 302 -14.48 1.05 13.85
CA MET A 302 -14.42 2.46 13.42
C MET A 302 -13.27 3.22 14.07
N VAL A 303 -13.05 3.04 15.38
CA VAL A 303 -11.94 3.68 16.11
C VAL A 303 -10.59 3.16 15.61
N LEU A 304 -10.44 1.84 15.45
CA LEU A 304 -9.19 1.23 14.98
C LEU A 304 -8.89 1.65 13.54
N ASP A 305 -9.90 1.69 12.67
CA ASP A 305 -9.78 2.16 11.29
C ASP A 305 -9.34 3.64 11.21
N GLN A 306 -9.91 4.52 12.07
CA GLN A 306 -9.48 5.90 12.15
C GLN A 306 -8.01 6.03 12.60
N ILE A 307 -7.62 5.31 13.66
CA ILE A 307 -6.22 5.28 14.13
C ILE A 307 -5.30 4.79 13.01
N GLY A 308 -5.67 3.69 12.34
CA GLY A 308 -4.93 3.14 11.21
C GLY A 308 -4.75 4.16 10.08
N LYS A 309 -5.81 4.89 9.71
CA LYS A 309 -5.74 5.96 8.70
C LYS A 309 -4.77 7.08 9.09
N TYR A 310 -4.77 7.52 10.35
CA TYR A 310 -3.84 8.56 10.81
C TYR A 310 -2.39 8.08 10.81
N VAL A 311 -2.13 6.87 11.28
CA VAL A 311 -0.78 6.29 11.28
C VAL A 311 -0.28 6.12 9.84
N THR A 312 -1.12 5.58 8.95
CA THR A 312 -0.81 5.42 7.52
C THR A 312 -0.53 6.77 6.87
N THR A 313 -1.34 7.79 7.18
CA THR A 313 -1.12 9.17 6.72
C THR A 313 0.26 9.67 7.15
N GLY A 314 0.64 9.47 8.41
CA GLY A 314 1.96 9.85 8.93
C GLY A 314 3.10 9.19 8.14
N ILE A 315 2.99 7.90 7.84
CA ILE A 315 3.97 7.17 7.02
C ILE A 315 4.01 7.71 5.59
N MET A 316 2.85 8.04 5.01
CA MET A 316 2.77 8.62 3.67
C MET A 316 3.36 10.04 3.60
N VAL A 317 3.24 10.84 4.67
CA VAL A 317 3.97 12.11 4.78
C VAL A 317 5.49 11.87 4.74
N VAL A 318 5.99 10.86 5.47
CA VAL A 318 7.41 10.48 5.42
C VAL A 318 7.85 10.07 4.01
N PHE A 319 7.03 9.29 3.29
CA PHE A 319 7.27 9.00 1.87
C PHE A 319 7.37 10.28 1.04
N GLY A 320 6.41 11.19 1.19
CA GLY A 320 6.37 12.47 0.47
C GLY A 320 7.62 13.31 0.72
N ILE A 321 8.11 13.37 1.96
CA ILE A 321 9.35 14.05 2.34
C ILE A 321 10.55 13.43 1.61
N PHE A 322 10.67 12.10 1.59
CA PHE A 322 11.81 11.45 0.93
C PHE A 322 11.77 11.53 -0.60
N PHE A 323 10.58 11.41 -1.22
CA PHE A 323 10.44 11.64 -2.65
C PHE A 323 10.75 13.10 -3.02
N LEU A 324 10.31 14.08 -2.21
CA LEU A 324 10.63 15.48 -2.42
C LEU A 324 12.12 15.76 -2.24
N ALA A 325 12.75 15.18 -1.22
CA ALA A 325 14.20 15.27 -1.01
C ALA A 325 14.97 14.72 -2.22
N ARG A 326 14.57 13.55 -2.73
CA ARG A 326 15.12 12.97 -3.97
C ARG A 326 14.90 13.88 -5.17
N LEU A 327 13.71 14.46 -5.33
CA LEU A 327 13.42 15.36 -6.45
C LEU A 327 14.27 16.63 -6.40
N LYS A 328 14.45 17.23 -5.22
CA LYS A 328 15.34 18.38 -4.99
C LYS A 328 16.80 18.00 -5.29
N PHE A 329 17.22 16.82 -4.86
CA PHE A 329 18.55 16.29 -5.13
C PHE A 329 18.82 16.15 -6.64
N LEU A 330 17.89 15.53 -7.38
CA LEU A 330 17.98 15.39 -8.84
C LEU A 330 17.96 16.74 -9.59
N ALA A 331 17.37 17.78 -9.00
CA ALA A 331 17.33 19.12 -9.58
C ALA A 331 18.68 19.87 -9.48
N ARG A 332 19.56 19.47 -8.55
CA ARG A 332 20.86 20.11 -8.34
C ARG A 332 21.92 19.55 -9.28
N SER A 333 22.84 20.40 -9.73
CA SER A 333 24.00 20.02 -10.55
C SER A 333 24.88 18.96 -9.87
N GLU A 334 25.08 19.10 -8.56
CA GLU A 334 25.82 18.16 -7.70
C GLU A 334 25.14 16.78 -7.64
N GLY A 335 23.81 16.75 -7.60
CA GLY A 335 23.05 15.49 -7.55
C GLY A 335 23.12 14.74 -8.87
N SER A 336 23.01 15.44 -10.00
CA SER A 336 23.21 14.86 -11.33
C SER A 336 24.65 14.34 -11.54
N PHE A 337 25.65 15.03 -11.00
CA PHE A 337 27.04 14.53 -11.03
C PHE A 337 27.18 13.26 -10.18
N TYR A 338 26.60 13.24 -8.99
CA TYR A 338 26.66 12.11 -8.08
C TYR A 338 25.96 10.86 -8.61
N GLU A 339 24.76 10.97 -9.20
CA GLU A 339 24.08 9.83 -9.83
C GLU A 339 24.91 9.24 -10.98
N ARG A 340 25.59 10.10 -11.75
CA ARG A 340 26.54 9.64 -12.79
C ARG A 340 27.79 9.00 -12.19
N LYS A 341 28.25 9.46 -11.03
CA LYS A 341 29.38 8.86 -10.32
C LYS A 341 28.98 7.49 -9.75
N LEU A 342 27.83 7.39 -9.07
CA LEU A 342 27.25 6.13 -8.61
C LEU A 342 27.12 5.11 -9.75
N ALA A 343 26.65 5.54 -10.92
CA ALA A 343 26.53 4.64 -12.07
C ALA A 343 27.87 4.13 -12.62
N ARG A 344 28.99 4.79 -12.30
CA ARG A 344 30.33 4.46 -12.82
C ARG A 344 31.26 3.81 -11.78
N ASP A 345 31.15 4.26 -10.53
CA ASP A 345 32.00 3.86 -9.41
C ASP A 345 31.19 3.97 -8.11
N ALA A 346 30.37 2.95 -7.86
CA ALA A 346 29.46 2.88 -6.73
C ALA A 346 30.15 2.43 -5.43
N ALA A 347 31.28 1.73 -5.53
CA ALA A 347 32.00 1.15 -4.40
C ALA A 347 32.72 2.21 -3.55
N SER A 348 33.09 3.34 -4.14
CA SER A 348 33.77 4.44 -3.44
C SER A 348 32.82 5.43 -2.73
N ILE A 349 31.52 5.13 -2.68
CA ILE A 349 30.48 6.05 -2.22
C ILE A 349 29.76 5.48 -0.97
N SER A 350 29.70 6.27 0.11
CA SER A 350 28.96 5.93 1.33
C SER A 350 27.46 5.76 1.06
N ARG A 351 26.84 4.73 1.68
CA ARG A 351 25.39 4.45 1.59
C ARG A 351 24.54 5.55 2.24
N TRP A 352 25.01 6.05 3.38
CA TRP A 352 24.29 7.02 4.20
C TRP A 352 24.67 8.45 3.83
N ARG A 353 24.24 8.91 2.66
CA ARG A 353 24.32 10.34 2.35
C ARG A 353 23.22 11.07 3.10
N ASP A 354 23.56 11.55 4.29
CA ASP A 354 22.72 12.38 5.14
C ASP A 354 23.14 13.86 5.04
N GLY A 355 22.39 14.77 5.67
CA GLY A 355 22.69 16.21 5.66
C GLY A 355 24.12 16.56 6.08
N ILE A 356 24.81 15.66 6.80
CA ILE A 356 26.23 15.74 7.18
C ILE A 356 27.15 15.61 5.96
N ASP A 357 26.88 14.67 5.05
CA ASP A 357 27.65 14.54 3.79
C ASP A 357 27.40 15.74 2.88
N GLU A 358 26.19 16.29 2.87
CA GLU A 358 25.89 17.54 2.17
C GLU A 358 26.66 18.72 2.80
N LEU A 359 26.84 18.74 4.12
CA LEU A 359 27.61 19.75 4.84
C LEU A 359 29.12 19.62 4.58
N ILE A 360 29.63 18.38 4.49
CA ILE A 360 31.02 18.06 4.12
C ILE A 360 31.26 18.41 2.65
N LEU A 361 30.36 18.06 1.74
CA LEU A 361 30.45 18.43 0.33
C LEU A 361 30.31 19.92 0.11
N ARG A 362 29.41 20.59 0.83
CA ARG A 362 29.35 22.06 0.83
C ARG A 362 30.66 22.64 1.35
N ARG A 363 31.30 22.09 2.39
CA ARG A 363 32.65 22.52 2.83
C ARG A 363 33.76 22.22 1.82
N PHE A 364 33.69 21.08 1.12
CA PHE A 364 34.66 20.67 0.11
C PHE A 364 34.50 21.44 -1.21
N ILE A 365 33.26 21.81 -1.57
CA ILE A 365 32.91 22.55 -2.79
C ILE A 365 32.89 24.06 -2.54
N SER A 366 32.59 24.54 -1.32
CA SER A 366 32.70 25.95 -0.93
C SER A 366 34.14 26.45 -0.90
N ASN A 367 35.13 25.54 -0.93
CA ASN A 367 36.46 25.86 -1.40
C ASN A 367 36.44 25.97 -2.94
N GLY A 368 35.71 26.98 -3.45
CA GLY A 368 35.32 27.21 -4.85
C GLY A 368 36.44 27.23 -5.90
N ARG A 369 37.68 26.93 -5.53
CA ARG A 369 38.83 26.76 -6.43
C ARG A 369 38.73 25.52 -7.31
N ILE A 370 38.09 24.42 -6.89
CA ILE A 370 38.05 23.19 -7.71
C ILE A 370 37.00 23.27 -8.82
N ALA A 371 35.79 23.75 -8.52
CA ALA A 371 34.74 23.97 -9.51
C ALA A 371 35.14 25.06 -10.53
N GLN A 372 35.76 26.17 -10.07
CA GLN A 372 36.31 27.18 -10.97
C GLN A 372 37.45 26.62 -11.84
N ARG A 373 38.33 25.76 -11.33
CA ARG A 373 39.39 25.12 -12.13
C ARG A 373 38.84 24.17 -13.20
N PHE A 374 37.78 23.43 -12.92
CA PHE A 374 37.14 22.55 -13.92
C PHE A 374 36.42 23.34 -15.01
N ILE A 375 35.70 24.41 -14.64
CA ILE A 375 35.04 25.31 -15.60
C ILE A 375 36.09 26.07 -16.43
N ALA A 376 37.15 26.59 -15.80
CA ALA A 376 38.26 27.28 -16.47
C ALA A 376 39.04 26.35 -17.41
N ARG A 377 39.33 25.10 -17.02
CA ARG A 377 39.97 24.11 -17.90
C ARG A 377 39.09 23.75 -19.09
N ARG A 378 37.77 23.65 -18.89
CA ARG A 378 36.83 23.37 -19.98
C ARG A 378 36.76 24.52 -20.98
N LEU A 379 36.65 25.76 -20.50
CA LEU A 379 36.70 26.97 -21.33
C LEU A 379 38.04 27.13 -22.07
N ALA A 380 39.17 26.80 -21.42
CA ALA A 380 40.48 26.81 -22.06
C ALA A 380 40.62 25.72 -23.14
N SER A 381 40.03 24.54 -22.92
CA SER A 381 40.05 23.45 -23.91
C SER A 381 39.18 23.73 -25.14
N THR A 382 38.01 24.35 -24.98
CA THR A 382 37.17 24.79 -26.12
C THR A 382 37.77 25.98 -26.85
N SER A 383 38.45 26.89 -26.15
CA SER A 383 39.21 27.98 -26.80
C SER A 383 40.34 27.42 -27.68
N LYS A 384 41.11 26.44 -27.20
CA LYS A 384 42.18 25.80 -28.00
C LYS A 384 41.63 24.98 -29.17
N ALA A 385 40.52 24.27 -28.99
CA ALA A 385 39.88 23.52 -30.07
C ALA A 385 39.38 24.45 -31.19
N ASN A 386 38.83 25.61 -30.86
CA ASN A 386 38.36 26.59 -31.85
C ASN A 386 39.49 27.33 -32.58
N VAL A 387 40.68 27.44 -31.98
CA VAL A 387 41.87 28.00 -32.63
C VAL A 387 42.51 26.98 -33.57
N ALA A 388 42.56 25.71 -33.19
CA ALA A 388 43.09 24.62 -34.04
C ALA A 388 42.19 24.27 -35.24
N GLN A 389 40.94 24.75 -35.26
CA GLN A 389 40.01 24.57 -36.39
C GLN A 389 40.01 25.77 -37.36
N LYS A 390 40.70 26.86 -37.02
CA LYS A 390 40.80 28.10 -37.80
C LYS A 390 42.20 28.35 -38.39
N VAL A 391 43.17 27.50 -38.06
CA VAL A 391 44.47 27.37 -38.74
C VAL A 391 44.38 26.12 -39.59
#